data_AF-A0A9D2TRT0-F1
#
_entry.id   AF-A0A9D2TRT0-F1
#
_cell.length_a   1.000
_cell.length_b   1.000
_cell.length_c   1.000
_cell.angle_alpha   90.00
_cell.angle_beta   90.00
_cell.angle_gamma   90.00
#
_symmetry.space_group_name_H-M   'P 1'
#
loop_
_entity.id
_entity.type
_entity.pdbx_description
1 polymer ?
#
loop_
_entity_poly.entity_id
_entity_poly.type
_entity_poly.pdbx_seq_one_letter_code
_entity_poly.pdbx_strand_id
1 'polypeptide(L)'
;GCVVVMDENYEVIDEIYYLDENGDEILIDPHGFIWIDDDHYIVAAYKQETVEVPEEIGADNNLADLAVLYIEEVKDGEVLWEFCSADYEQFLYESNSVTWDESMDKCYDYVHFNSMNYDTDGNILVSCRHLNAILKISTEDGSLIWQLGGDYDDFGLTDDQLFSYQHSIILTEDGGYMLFDNADTANWAGEADTSSVICLTVDEENMTVTDFMRYSVLDYFSNYMGAIRELDAENSVYLWSVGGNYSIDSDTPPEWSMIEYTETDGDVSYHFCFRFDEGTRRLYCSNKCE
;
A
#
# COMPACT_ATOMS: atom_id res chain seq x y z
N GLY A 1 -10.81 6.73 -16.63
CA GLY A 1 -10.88 7.66 -15.48
C GLY A 1 -9.46 8.01 -15.09
N CYS A 2 -9.14 9.30 -15.03
CA CYS A 2 -7.76 9.80 -15.03
C CYS A 2 -7.29 10.35 -13.67
N VAL A 3 -5.99 10.47 -13.55
CA VAL A 3 -5.35 11.33 -12.54
C VAL A 3 -5.26 12.73 -13.11
N VAL A 4 -5.71 13.73 -12.33
CA VAL A 4 -5.62 15.14 -12.71
C VAL A 4 -4.43 15.78 -12.01
N VAL A 5 -3.44 16.22 -12.79
CA VAL A 5 -2.26 16.93 -12.27
C VAL A 5 -2.55 18.42 -12.25
N MET A 6 -2.31 19.04 -11.10
CA MET A 6 -2.55 20.46 -10.89
C MET A 6 -1.30 21.15 -10.35
N ASP A 7 -1.12 22.42 -10.70
CA ASP A 7 -0.09 23.26 -10.10
C ASP A 7 -0.48 23.73 -8.68
N GLU A 8 0.42 24.50 -8.04
CA GLU A 8 0.22 25.12 -6.73
C GLU A 8 -0.96 26.12 -6.66
N ASN A 9 -1.48 26.57 -7.81
CA ASN A 9 -2.64 27.44 -7.93
C ASN A 9 -3.94 26.66 -8.19
N TYR A 10 -3.88 25.32 -8.19
CA TYR A 10 -4.96 24.41 -8.55
C TYR A 10 -5.42 24.54 -10.01
N GLU A 11 -4.53 25.00 -10.90
CA GLU A 11 -4.76 24.97 -12.34
C GLU A 11 -4.37 23.60 -12.89
N VAL A 12 -5.24 22.99 -13.71
CA VAL A 12 -4.96 21.70 -14.36
C VAL A 12 -3.85 21.90 -15.38
N ILE A 13 -2.77 21.15 -15.22
CA ILE A 13 -1.62 21.17 -16.13
C ILE A 13 -1.50 19.90 -16.95
N ASP A 14 -2.04 18.78 -16.46
CA ASP A 14 -2.02 17.51 -17.18
C ASP A 14 -3.15 16.56 -16.72
N GLU A 15 -3.46 15.57 -17.56
CA GLU A 15 -4.38 14.47 -17.28
C GLU A 15 -3.72 13.14 -17.67
N ILE A 16 -3.51 12.28 -16.67
CA ILE A 16 -2.77 11.01 -16.80
C ILE A 16 -3.77 9.85 -16.91
N TYR A 17 -3.50 8.93 -17.84
CA TYR A 17 -4.40 7.81 -18.18
C TYR A 17 -3.66 6.47 -18.14
N TYR A 18 -4.37 5.40 -17.79
CA TYR A 18 -3.91 4.04 -18.04
C TYR A 18 -4.07 3.71 -19.54
N LEU A 19 -3.07 3.08 -20.16
CA LEU A 19 -3.00 2.77 -21.57
C LEU A 19 -3.31 1.29 -21.85
N ASP A 20 -4.59 0.96 -21.94
CA ASP A 20 -5.01 -0.40 -22.30
C ASP A 20 -4.68 -0.75 -23.77
N GLU A 21 -4.16 -1.96 -24.00
CA GLU A 21 -3.79 -2.44 -25.34
C GLU A 21 -4.97 -2.51 -26.32
N ASN A 22 -6.20 -2.69 -25.83
CA ASN A 22 -7.41 -2.72 -26.65
C ASN A 22 -8.00 -1.33 -26.87
N GLY A 23 -7.41 -0.30 -26.25
CA GLY A 23 -7.90 1.08 -26.27
C GLY A 23 -9.15 1.31 -25.42
N ASP A 24 -9.43 0.39 -24.48
CA ASP A 24 -10.52 0.54 -23.53
C ASP A 24 -10.17 1.57 -22.44
N GLU A 25 -11.15 2.32 -21.98
CA GLU A 25 -10.95 3.27 -20.90
C GLU A 25 -11.00 2.55 -19.54
N ILE A 26 -9.83 2.36 -18.93
CA ILE A 26 -9.71 1.80 -17.58
C ILE A 26 -9.62 2.93 -16.55
N LEU A 27 -10.14 2.67 -15.34
CA LEU A 27 -10.00 3.58 -14.21
C LEU A 27 -8.65 3.36 -13.54
N ILE A 28 -7.86 4.44 -13.38
CA ILE A 28 -6.68 4.40 -12.52
C ILE A 28 -7.12 4.20 -11.07
N ASP A 29 -6.39 3.35 -10.34
CA ASP A 29 -6.61 3.10 -8.94
C ASP A 29 -6.34 4.38 -8.11
N PRO A 30 -7.26 4.77 -7.20
CA PRO A 30 -7.15 6.04 -6.51
C PRO A 30 -6.20 6.01 -5.29
N HIS A 31 -5.51 4.91 -5.01
CA HIS A 31 -4.60 4.83 -3.88
C HIS A 31 -3.24 5.46 -4.15
N GLY A 32 -2.72 5.36 -5.37
CA GLY A 32 -1.40 5.90 -5.68
C GLY A 32 -1.05 5.89 -7.17
N PHE A 33 -0.22 6.86 -7.54
CA PHE A 33 0.49 6.98 -8.81
C PHE A 33 1.85 7.62 -8.53
N ILE A 34 2.82 7.47 -9.43
CA ILE A 34 4.09 8.21 -9.38
C ILE A 34 4.13 9.11 -10.61
N TRP A 35 4.31 10.41 -10.38
CA TRP A 35 4.58 11.38 -11.44
C TRP A 35 6.08 11.62 -11.52
N ILE A 36 6.65 11.50 -12.72
CA ILE A 36 8.09 11.61 -12.96
C ILE A 36 8.40 12.92 -13.66
N ASP A 37 7.71 13.18 -14.78
CA ASP A 37 7.80 14.41 -15.58
C ASP A 37 6.56 14.52 -16.48
N ASP A 38 6.48 15.56 -17.31
CA ASP A 38 5.48 15.69 -18.37
C ASP A 38 5.45 14.40 -19.25
N ASP A 39 4.26 13.83 -19.45
CA ASP A 39 4.03 12.58 -20.20
C ASP A 39 4.87 11.37 -19.70
N HIS A 40 5.40 11.38 -18.47
CA HIS A 40 6.18 10.29 -17.89
C HIS A 40 5.68 9.97 -16.46
N TYR A 41 5.06 8.81 -16.28
CA TYR A 41 4.39 8.43 -15.04
C TYR A 41 4.31 6.92 -14.83
N ILE A 42 4.02 6.51 -13.59
CA ILE A 42 3.66 5.14 -13.24
C ILE A 42 2.26 5.15 -12.61
N VAL A 43 1.37 4.29 -13.10
CA VAL A 43 -0.02 4.21 -12.63
C VAL A 43 -0.41 2.77 -12.36
N ALA A 44 -1.31 2.59 -11.38
CA ALA A 44 -1.94 1.31 -11.10
C ALA A 44 -3.39 1.32 -11.61
N ALA A 45 -3.88 0.18 -12.07
CA ALA A 45 -5.26 0.00 -12.49
C ALA A 45 -5.74 -1.43 -12.21
N TYR A 46 -7.05 -1.61 -12.17
CA TYR A 46 -7.67 -2.92 -12.00
C TYR A 46 -8.48 -3.30 -13.23
N LYS A 47 -8.19 -4.48 -13.79
CA LYS A 47 -9.01 -5.11 -14.82
C LYS A 47 -9.74 -6.31 -14.21
N GLN A 48 -11.03 -6.45 -14.52
CA GLN A 48 -11.79 -7.62 -14.11
C GLN A 48 -11.56 -8.73 -15.12
N GLU A 49 -11.00 -9.84 -14.65
CA GLU A 49 -10.66 -10.98 -15.51
C GLU A 49 -11.13 -12.28 -14.88
N THR A 50 -11.72 -13.16 -15.70
CA THR A 50 -12.03 -14.52 -15.27
C THR A 50 -10.81 -15.39 -15.48
N VAL A 51 -10.20 -15.87 -14.40
CA VAL A 51 -9.01 -16.74 -14.46
C VAL A 51 -9.30 -18.12 -13.88
N GLU A 52 -8.48 -19.09 -14.27
CA GLU A 52 -8.43 -20.39 -13.61
C GLU A 52 -7.76 -20.23 -12.23
N VAL A 53 -8.43 -20.72 -11.19
CA VAL A 53 -7.95 -20.66 -9.81
C VAL A 53 -7.75 -22.07 -9.23
N PRO A 54 -6.82 -22.24 -8.27
CA PRO A 54 -6.63 -23.52 -7.58
C PRO A 54 -7.91 -24.10 -6.98
N GLU A 55 -8.04 -25.44 -6.96
CA GLU A 55 -9.22 -26.13 -6.41
C GLU A 55 -9.43 -25.79 -4.92
N GLU A 56 -8.34 -25.53 -4.20
CA GLU A 56 -8.32 -25.15 -2.78
C GLU A 56 -9.10 -23.85 -2.51
N ILE A 57 -9.24 -22.98 -3.51
CA ILE A 57 -10.00 -21.73 -3.41
C ILE A 57 -11.52 -22.00 -3.48
N GLY A 58 -11.95 -23.16 -3.98
CA GLY A 58 -13.34 -23.58 -3.95
C GLY A 58 -14.26 -22.82 -4.91
N ALA A 59 -13.71 -22.21 -5.98
CA ALA A 59 -14.50 -21.54 -7.01
C ALA A 59 -15.26 -22.53 -7.92
N ASP A 60 -16.40 -22.10 -8.46
CA ASP A 60 -17.20 -22.95 -9.36
C ASP A 60 -16.40 -23.26 -10.64
N ASN A 61 -16.25 -24.56 -10.95
CA ASN A 61 -15.40 -25.06 -12.03
C ASN A 61 -13.96 -24.53 -12.00
N ASN A 62 -13.44 -24.13 -10.83
CA ASN A 62 -12.12 -23.52 -10.68
C ASN A 62 -11.96 -22.22 -11.49
N LEU A 63 -13.04 -21.46 -11.70
CA LEU A 63 -13.00 -20.15 -12.35
C LEU A 63 -13.45 -19.06 -11.40
N ALA A 64 -12.70 -17.98 -11.34
CA ALA A 64 -13.03 -16.81 -10.54
C ALA A 64 -12.86 -15.53 -11.34
N ASP A 65 -13.78 -14.58 -11.14
CA ASP A 65 -13.59 -13.20 -11.56
C ASP A 65 -12.66 -12.52 -10.55
N LEU A 66 -11.50 -12.06 -11.00
CA LEU A 66 -10.49 -11.37 -10.19
C LEU A 66 -10.41 -9.90 -10.56
N ALA A 67 -10.16 -9.06 -9.57
CA ALA A 67 -9.68 -7.71 -9.78
C ALA A 67 -8.15 -7.83 -9.93
N VAL A 68 -7.70 -8.00 -11.16
CA VAL A 68 -6.28 -8.14 -11.49
C VAL A 68 -5.65 -6.75 -11.44
N LEU A 69 -4.66 -6.60 -10.56
CA LEU A 69 -3.83 -5.41 -10.48
C LEU A 69 -2.86 -5.39 -11.66
N TYR A 70 -2.85 -4.26 -12.36
CA TYR A 70 -1.87 -3.87 -13.35
C TYR A 70 -1.13 -2.63 -12.88
N ILE A 71 0.18 -2.57 -13.10
CA ILE A 71 0.99 -1.37 -12.89
C ILE A 71 1.82 -1.16 -14.16
N GLU A 72 1.78 0.04 -14.72
CA GLU A 72 2.54 0.37 -15.93
C GLU A 72 3.33 1.66 -15.74
N GLU A 73 4.53 1.70 -16.31
CA GLU A 73 5.25 2.96 -16.58
C GLU A 73 4.99 3.39 -18.01
N VAL A 74 4.54 4.62 -18.17
CA VAL A 74 4.22 5.22 -19.46
C VAL A 74 5.15 6.41 -19.69
N LYS A 75 5.69 6.49 -20.91
CA LYS A 75 6.45 7.64 -21.36
C LYS A 75 6.09 8.03 -22.78
N ASP A 76 5.77 9.30 -23.02
CA ASP A 76 5.45 9.85 -24.35
C ASP A 76 4.32 9.05 -25.05
N GLY A 77 3.36 8.51 -24.27
CA GLY A 77 2.26 7.69 -24.76
C GLY A 77 2.61 6.23 -25.10
N GLU A 78 3.79 5.76 -24.70
CA GLU A 78 4.23 4.37 -24.86
C GLU A 78 4.40 3.70 -23.49
N VAL A 79 3.84 2.49 -23.33
CA VAL A 79 4.07 1.65 -22.14
C VAL A 79 5.50 1.08 -22.22
N LEU A 80 6.33 1.40 -21.22
CA LEU A 80 7.72 0.95 -21.15
C LEU A 80 7.83 -0.45 -20.55
N TRP A 81 7.04 -0.73 -19.51
CA TRP A 81 6.87 -2.04 -18.88
C TRP A 81 5.51 -2.11 -18.20
N GLU A 82 5.03 -3.33 -17.95
CA GLU A 82 3.79 -3.61 -17.26
C GLU A 82 3.98 -4.80 -16.30
N PHE A 83 3.48 -4.66 -15.08
CA PHE A 83 3.31 -5.74 -14.13
C PHE A 83 1.87 -6.22 -14.15
N CYS A 84 1.67 -7.53 -14.24
CA CYS A 84 0.37 -8.19 -14.09
C CYS A 84 0.38 -9.11 -12.87
N SER A 85 -0.45 -8.80 -11.88
CA SER A 85 -0.55 -9.64 -10.67
C SER A 85 -1.12 -11.04 -10.92
N ALA A 86 -1.75 -11.32 -12.07
CA ALA A 86 -2.26 -12.64 -12.40
C ALA A 86 -1.16 -13.61 -12.91
N ASP A 87 0.03 -13.08 -13.25
CA ASP A 87 1.18 -13.92 -13.65
C ASP A 87 1.81 -14.69 -12.47
N TYR A 88 1.36 -14.41 -11.24
CA TYR A 88 1.92 -14.92 -9.99
C TYR A 88 0.85 -15.68 -9.19
N GLU A 89 0.77 -16.99 -9.43
CA GLU A 89 -0.24 -17.86 -8.79
C GLU A 89 -0.17 -17.84 -7.25
N GLN A 90 1.00 -17.57 -6.67
CA GLN A 90 1.21 -17.52 -5.23
C GLN A 90 0.28 -16.52 -4.52
N PHE A 91 -0.04 -15.40 -5.16
CA PHE A 91 -0.87 -14.35 -4.58
C PHE A 91 -2.31 -14.84 -4.33
N LEU A 92 -2.79 -15.82 -5.10
CA LEU A 92 -4.10 -16.42 -4.88
C LEU A 92 -4.12 -17.33 -3.65
N TYR A 93 -2.99 -17.95 -3.31
CA TYR A 93 -2.89 -18.86 -2.17
C TYR A 93 -2.75 -18.11 -0.83
N GLU A 94 -2.05 -16.98 -0.80
CA GLU A 94 -1.79 -16.24 0.44
C GLU A 94 -2.77 -15.09 0.71
N SER A 95 -3.64 -14.75 -0.25
CA SER A 95 -4.60 -13.66 -0.11
C SER A 95 -5.51 -13.85 1.10
N ASN A 96 -5.50 -12.87 2.00
CA ASN A 96 -6.32 -12.79 3.19
C ASN A 96 -7.66 -12.05 2.96
N SER A 97 -7.98 -11.71 1.71
CA SER A 97 -9.25 -11.06 1.36
C SER A 97 -10.44 -11.85 1.93
N VAL A 98 -11.30 -11.19 2.71
CA VAL A 98 -12.35 -11.83 3.51
C VAL A 98 -13.38 -12.51 2.61
N THR A 99 -13.15 -13.82 2.45
CA THR A 99 -14.08 -14.91 2.09
C THR A 99 -14.96 -14.76 0.84
N TRP A 100 -14.84 -15.80 0.01
CA TRP A 100 -15.85 -16.41 -0.85
C TRP A 100 -17.21 -16.59 -0.13
N ASP A 101 -17.95 -15.52 0.11
CA ASP A 101 -19.38 -15.65 0.39
C ASP A 101 -20.08 -15.90 -0.96
N GLU A 102 -20.64 -17.09 -1.13
CA GLU A 102 -21.49 -17.48 -2.26
C GLU A 102 -22.66 -16.49 -2.52
N SER A 103 -22.93 -15.58 -1.58
CA SER A 103 -23.91 -14.51 -1.71
C SER A 103 -23.41 -13.23 -2.41
N MET A 104 -22.12 -13.11 -2.69
CA MET A 104 -21.50 -11.93 -3.30
C MET A 104 -21.08 -12.21 -4.75
N ASP A 105 -21.91 -11.74 -5.71
CA ASP A 105 -21.53 -11.48 -7.11
C ASP A 105 -20.38 -10.44 -7.15
N LYS A 106 -19.16 -10.81 -6.75
CA LYS A 106 -18.04 -9.87 -6.70
C LYS A 106 -16.74 -10.45 -7.26
N CYS A 107 -16.18 -9.66 -8.16
CA CYS A 107 -14.78 -9.65 -8.56
C CYS A 107 -13.87 -9.70 -7.31
N TYR A 108 -12.99 -10.69 -7.23
CA TYR A 108 -12.14 -10.97 -6.08
C TYR A 108 -10.92 -10.06 -6.05
N ASP A 109 -10.86 -9.20 -5.05
CA ASP A 109 -9.73 -8.33 -4.78
C ASP A 109 -8.72 -9.06 -3.89
N TYR A 110 -7.78 -9.76 -4.53
CA TYR A 110 -6.84 -10.67 -3.87
C TYR A 110 -5.51 -10.01 -3.47
N VAL A 111 -5.14 -8.92 -4.14
CA VAL A 111 -3.89 -8.19 -3.86
C VAL A 111 -4.13 -6.94 -3.02
N HIS A 112 -5.14 -6.15 -3.39
CA HIS A 112 -5.44 -4.84 -2.81
C HIS A 112 -4.21 -3.91 -2.69
N PHE A 113 -3.82 -3.33 -3.82
CA PHE A 113 -2.83 -2.26 -3.89
C PHE A 113 -3.28 -1.06 -3.07
N ASN A 114 -2.36 -0.46 -2.31
CA ASN A 114 -2.64 0.77 -1.59
C ASN A 114 -1.54 1.84 -1.61
N SER A 115 -0.34 1.53 -2.07
CA SER A 115 0.74 2.50 -2.24
C SER A 115 1.88 1.92 -3.06
N MET A 116 2.63 2.81 -3.71
CA MET A 116 3.93 2.49 -4.31
C MET A 116 4.89 3.66 -4.18
N ASN A 117 6.18 3.35 -4.16
CA ASN A 117 7.28 4.31 -4.15
C ASN A 117 8.50 3.72 -4.85
N TYR A 118 9.43 4.59 -5.26
CA TYR A 118 10.73 4.13 -5.73
C TYR A 118 11.57 3.57 -4.57
N ASP A 119 12.39 2.58 -4.91
CA ASP A 119 13.54 2.15 -4.13
C ASP A 119 14.82 2.86 -4.62
N THR A 120 15.91 2.69 -3.87
CA THR A 120 17.25 3.25 -4.12
C THR A 120 17.85 2.87 -5.47
N ASP A 121 17.45 1.75 -6.05
CA ASP A 121 17.93 1.24 -7.33
C ASP A 121 17.03 1.59 -8.53
N GLY A 122 15.96 2.35 -8.29
CA GLY A 122 15.01 2.77 -9.32
C GLY A 122 13.92 1.74 -9.65
N ASN A 123 13.90 0.60 -8.97
CA ASN A 123 12.74 -0.30 -8.96
C ASN A 123 11.62 0.27 -8.08
N ILE A 124 10.43 -0.32 -8.13
CA ILE A 124 9.30 0.14 -7.33
C ILE A 124 8.96 -0.83 -6.20
N LEU A 125 8.69 -0.27 -5.02
CA LEU A 125 8.10 -0.94 -3.88
C LEU A 125 6.59 -0.76 -3.95
N VAL A 126 5.84 -1.84 -3.74
CA VAL A 126 4.38 -1.87 -3.84
C VAL A 126 3.80 -2.52 -2.60
N SER A 127 2.88 -1.82 -1.92
CA SER A 127 2.19 -2.36 -0.75
C SER A 127 0.88 -3.03 -1.17
N CYS A 128 0.80 -4.33 -0.87
CA CYS A 128 -0.33 -5.20 -1.18
C CYS A 128 -1.02 -5.63 0.11
N ARG A 129 -2.13 -4.98 0.43
CA ARG A 129 -2.84 -5.09 1.72
C ARG A 129 -3.32 -6.52 1.98
N HIS A 130 -3.89 -7.17 0.96
CA HIS A 130 -4.49 -8.50 1.14
C HIS A 130 -3.46 -9.62 1.13
N LEU A 131 -2.22 -9.35 0.69
CA LEU A 131 -1.12 -10.31 0.78
C LEU A 131 -0.33 -10.19 2.10
N ASN A 132 -0.59 -9.15 2.90
CA ASN A 132 0.28 -8.76 4.02
C ASN A 132 1.75 -8.60 3.58
N ALA A 133 1.96 -8.09 2.36
CA ALA A 133 3.28 -8.10 1.73
C ALA A 133 3.62 -6.79 1.04
N ILE A 134 4.92 -6.49 1.03
CA ILE A 134 5.53 -5.50 0.15
C ILE A 134 6.19 -6.26 -1.00
N LEU A 135 5.88 -5.86 -2.24
CA LEU A 135 6.51 -6.40 -3.44
C LEU A 135 7.54 -5.42 -3.96
N LYS A 136 8.69 -5.91 -4.44
CA LYS A 136 9.59 -5.11 -5.29
C LYS A 136 9.44 -5.55 -6.73
N ILE A 137 9.14 -4.60 -7.62
CA ILE A 137 8.91 -4.85 -9.04
C ILE A 137 9.99 -4.15 -9.86
N SER A 138 10.54 -4.89 -10.82
CA SER A 138 11.53 -4.45 -11.79
C SER A 138 10.95 -3.39 -12.72
N THR A 139 11.59 -2.22 -12.81
CA THR A 139 11.26 -1.20 -13.82
C THR A 139 11.94 -1.47 -15.17
N GLU A 140 12.70 -2.57 -15.32
CA GLU A 140 13.24 -2.98 -16.61
C GLU A 140 12.20 -3.75 -17.45
N ASP A 141 11.33 -4.53 -16.80
CA ASP A 141 10.43 -5.46 -17.48
C ASP A 141 9.12 -5.77 -16.73
N GLY A 142 8.85 -5.15 -15.58
CA GLY A 142 7.65 -5.41 -14.78
C GLY A 142 7.67 -6.72 -14.01
N SER A 143 8.81 -7.42 -13.91
CA SER A 143 8.92 -8.67 -13.16
C SER A 143 8.99 -8.47 -11.65
N LEU A 144 8.48 -9.43 -10.88
CA LEU A 144 8.63 -9.49 -9.42
C LEU A 144 10.09 -9.83 -9.07
N ILE A 145 10.74 -8.99 -8.27
CA ILE A 145 12.11 -9.19 -7.78
C ILE A 145 12.10 -9.99 -6.48
N TRP A 146 11.35 -9.51 -5.49
CA TRP A 146 11.20 -10.15 -4.19
C TRP A 146 9.88 -9.76 -3.53
N GLN A 147 9.50 -10.53 -2.51
CA GLN A 147 8.39 -10.28 -1.61
C GLN A 147 8.86 -10.24 -0.16
N LEU A 148 8.46 -9.19 0.56
CA LEU A 148 8.68 -9.02 2.00
C LEU A 148 7.36 -9.16 2.74
N GLY A 149 7.25 -10.13 3.63
CA GLY A 149 6.02 -10.49 4.33
C GLY A 149 5.10 -11.43 3.53
N GLY A 150 3.95 -11.76 4.10
CA GLY A 150 3.05 -12.79 3.56
C GLY A 150 3.57 -14.22 3.74
N ASP A 151 2.92 -15.17 3.08
CA ASP A 151 3.28 -16.60 3.19
C ASP A 151 4.47 -16.95 2.27
N TYR A 152 4.75 -16.10 1.28
CA TYR A 152 5.85 -16.24 0.31
C TYR A 152 7.00 -15.25 0.57
N ASP A 153 7.21 -14.87 1.83
CA ASP A 153 8.29 -13.98 2.26
C ASP A 153 9.69 -14.52 1.90
N ASP A 154 10.48 -13.71 1.21
CA ASP A 154 11.87 -14.03 0.84
C ASP A 154 12.86 -13.75 1.99
N PHE A 155 12.51 -12.88 2.95
CA PHE A 155 13.44 -12.32 3.94
C PHE A 155 13.51 -13.09 5.27
N GLY A 156 12.64 -14.08 5.46
CA GLY A 156 12.58 -14.92 6.64
C GLY A 156 12.17 -14.16 7.90
N LEU A 157 11.15 -13.30 7.80
CA LEU A 157 10.60 -12.55 8.92
C LEU A 157 10.28 -13.47 10.10
N THR A 158 10.70 -13.06 11.31
CA THR A 158 10.35 -13.75 12.54
C THR A 158 8.94 -13.37 13.02
N ASP A 159 8.35 -14.15 13.93
CA ASP A 159 7.00 -13.91 14.45
C ASP A 159 6.78 -12.47 14.97
N ASP A 160 7.81 -11.82 15.51
CA ASP A 160 7.78 -10.44 16.02
C ASP A 160 7.97 -9.36 14.92
N GLN A 161 8.39 -9.77 13.72
CA GLN A 161 8.57 -8.89 12.58
C GLN A 161 7.35 -8.89 11.62
N LEU A 162 6.43 -9.85 11.77
CA LEU A 162 5.23 -9.95 10.93
C LEU A 162 4.34 -8.72 11.06
N PHE A 163 3.82 -8.24 9.94
CA PHE A 163 2.84 -7.17 9.84
C PHE A 163 1.61 -7.64 9.06
N SER A 164 0.52 -6.88 9.13
CA SER A 164 -0.71 -7.29 8.44
C SER A 164 -1.53 -6.11 7.96
N TYR A 165 -2.10 -6.29 6.77
CA TYR A 165 -2.97 -5.33 6.09
C TYR A 165 -2.40 -3.92 6.02
N GLN A 166 -1.08 -3.85 5.93
CA GLN A 166 -0.29 -2.63 6.00
C GLN A 166 -0.67 -1.63 4.92
N HIS A 167 -0.42 -0.37 5.18
CA HIS A 167 -0.50 0.72 4.23
C HIS A 167 0.83 1.47 4.15
N SER A 168 0.99 2.21 3.04
CA SER A 168 2.02 3.23 2.89
C SER A 168 3.43 2.72 3.09
N ILE A 169 4.00 2.09 2.07
CA ILE A 169 5.44 1.82 2.02
C ILE A 169 6.19 3.08 1.56
N ILE A 170 7.24 3.49 2.26
CA ILE A 170 8.16 4.56 1.83
C ILE A 170 9.63 4.11 1.97
N LEU A 171 10.48 4.66 1.10
CA LEU A 171 11.94 4.63 1.25
C LEU A 171 12.37 5.79 2.16
N THR A 172 13.23 5.52 3.14
CA THR A 172 13.84 6.55 4.00
C THR A 172 15.16 7.04 3.43
N GLU A 173 15.60 8.24 3.85
CA GLU A 173 16.85 8.85 3.35
C GLU A 173 18.10 7.99 3.62
N ASP A 174 18.08 7.18 4.67
CA ASP A 174 19.17 6.26 5.03
C ASP A 174 19.14 4.91 4.28
N GLY A 175 18.17 4.72 3.39
CA GLY A 175 18.03 3.51 2.58
C GLY A 175 17.26 2.37 3.25
N GLY A 176 16.56 2.66 4.35
CA GLY A 176 15.58 1.76 4.95
C GLY A 176 14.17 1.94 4.40
N TYR A 177 13.23 1.19 4.96
CA TYR A 177 11.81 1.25 4.63
C TYR A 177 10.97 1.57 5.86
N MET A 178 9.90 2.33 5.66
CA MET A 178 8.85 2.49 6.65
C MET A 178 7.49 2.09 6.10
N LEU A 179 6.67 1.49 6.96
CA LEU A 179 5.28 1.16 6.64
C LEU A 179 4.36 1.35 7.83
N PHE A 180 3.07 1.59 7.55
CA PHE A 180 2.02 1.66 8.55
C PHE A 180 1.37 0.27 8.70
N ASP A 181 1.64 -0.41 9.81
CA ASP A 181 1.04 -1.71 10.12
C ASP A 181 -0.33 -1.50 10.78
N ASN A 182 -1.37 -1.89 10.04
CA ASN A 182 -2.74 -1.78 10.51
C ASN A 182 -3.08 -2.79 11.60
N ALA A 183 -2.36 -3.92 11.66
CA ALA A 183 -2.61 -5.02 12.59
C ALA A 183 -4.04 -5.60 12.50
N ASP A 184 -4.65 -5.59 11.30
CA ASP A 184 -6.01 -6.09 11.09
C ASP A 184 -6.03 -7.64 11.10
N THR A 185 -6.05 -8.24 12.28
CA THR A 185 -6.21 -9.69 12.37
C THR A 185 -7.68 -10.02 12.11
N ALA A 186 -8.03 -10.47 10.90
CA ALA A 186 -9.36 -10.99 10.58
C ALA A 186 -9.84 -12.15 11.51
N ASN A 187 -9.00 -12.62 12.43
CA ASN A 187 -9.40 -13.44 13.56
C ASN A 187 -9.82 -12.58 14.76
N TRP A 188 -11.15 -12.43 14.90
CA TRP A 188 -11.95 -11.86 16.01
C TRP A 188 -11.68 -12.48 17.41
N ALA A 189 -10.50 -13.05 17.67
CA ALA A 189 -10.16 -13.80 18.87
C ALA A 189 -9.25 -13.01 19.83
N GLY A 190 -9.58 -11.73 20.05
CA GLY A 190 -9.37 -11.07 21.33
C GLY A 190 -7.93 -10.81 21.75
N GLU A 191 -7.25 -9.91 21.05
CA GLU A 191 -6.30 -8.90 21.56
C GLU A 191 -5.97 -8.08 20.31
N ALA A 192 -6.74 -7.03 20.01
CA ALA A 192 -6.40 -6.16 18.87
C ALA A 192 -5.11 -5.43 19.22
N ASP A 193 -4.02 -5.76 18.52
CA ASP A 193 -2.79 -4.99 18.60
C ASP A 193 -3.06 -3.59 18.03
N THR A 194 -2.58 -2.58 18.74
CA THR A 194 -2.62 -1.19 18.28
C THR A 194 -1.87 -1.09 16.95
N SER A 195 -2.37 -0.29 16.00
CA SER A 195 -1.63 -0.03 14.77
C SER A 195 -0.26 0.56 15.11
N SER A 196 0.71 0.28 14.25
CA SER A 196 2.11 0.66 14.50
C SER A 196 2.77 1.20 13.24
N VAL A 197 3.87 1.91 13.42
CA VAL A 197 4.83 2.12 12.33
C VAL A 197 5.96 1.15 12.49
N ILE A 198 6.31 0.53 11.37
CA ILE A 198 7.44 -0.35 11.25
C ILE A 198 8.50 0.38 10.44
N CYS A 199 9.72 0.38 10.97
CA CYS A 199 10.93 0.79 10.27
C CYS A 199 11.82 -0.44 10.13
N LEU A 200 12.34 -0.71 8.94
CA LEU A 200 13.21 -1.86 8.72
C LEU A 200 14.24 -1.59 7.62
N THR A 201 15.35 -2.34 7.64
CA THR A 201 16.35 -2.35 6.58
C THR A 201 16.56 -3.77 6.11
N VAL A 202 16.58 -3.97 4.79
CA VAL A 202 16.81 -5.30 4.18
C VAL A 202 18.20 -5.40 3.56
N ASP A 203 18.76 -6.61 3.58
CA ASP A 203 19.90 -7.02 2.76
C ASP A 203 19.35 -7.89 1.63
N GLU A 204 19.29 -7.34 0.42
CA GLU A 204 18.75 -8.03 -0.76
C GLU A 204 19.70 -9.09 -1.35
N GLU A 205 21.00 -9.05 -1.03
CA GLU A 205 21.94 -10.08 -1.48
C GLU A 205 21.74 -11.36 -0.67
N ASN A 206 21.56 -11.21 0.63
CA ASN A 206 21.37 -12.33 1.56
C ASN A 206 19.89 -12.67 1.83
N MET A 207 18.96 -11.82 1.36
CA MET A 207 17.52 -11.91 1.64
C MET A 207 17.24 -11.99 3.14
N THR A 208 17.66 -10.95 3.88
CA THR A 208 17.45 -10.87 5.33
C THR A 208 17.09 -9.47 5.79
N VAL A 209 16.25 -9.36 6.83
CA VAL A 209 16.10 -8.10 7.57
C VAL A 209 17.30 -7.89 8.50
N THR A 210 17.96 -6.74 8.37
CA THR A 210 19.18 -6.39 9.12
C THR A 210 18.92 -5.46 10.29
N ASP A 211 17.88 -4.64 10.21
CA ASP A 211 17.38 -3.81 11.30
C ASP A 211 15.85 -3.76 11.28
N PHE A 212 15.24 -3.69 12.46
CA PHE A 212 13.79 -3.67 12.61
C PHE A 212 13.39 -2.94 13.89
N MET A 213 12.51 -1.97 13.76
CA MET A 213 11.86 -1.28 14.87
C MET A 213 10.36 -1.14 14.63
N ARG A 214 9.59 -1.24 15.72
CA ARG A 214 8.14 -1.05 15.71
C ARG A 214 7.74 -0.01 16.75
N TYR A 215 7.07 1.04 16.31
CA TYR A 215 6.59 2.14 17.14
C TYR A 215 5.08 2.07 17.27
N SER A 216 4.56 1.97 18.49
CA SER A 216 3.11 1.97 18.74
C SER A 216 2.53 3.36 18.51
N VAL A 217 1.40 3.43 17.79
CA VAL A 217 0.67 4.68 17.52
C VAL A 217 -0.28 4.98 18.68
N LEU A 218 0.22 5.37 19.85
CA LEU A 218 -0.55 5.97 20.97
C LEU A 218 -1.92 5.30 21.30
N ASP A 219 -1.97 3.97 21.47
CA ASP A 219 -3.19 3.20 21.73
C ASP A 219 -4.29 3.30 20.64
N TYR A 220 -3.96 3.80 19.45
CA TYR A 220 -4.89 3.85 18.31
C TYR A 220 -4.86 2.57 17.49
N PHE A 221 -6.03 2.26 16.93
CA PHE A 221 -6.22 1.21 15.96
C PHE A 221 -6.92 1.78 14.72
N SER A 222 -6.36 1.48 13.56
CA SER A 222 -6.86 1.86 12.24
C SER A 222 -6.92 0.58 11.41
N ASN A 223 -8.13 0.13 11.10
CA ASN A 223 -8.32 -1.11 10.36
C ASN A 223 -8.11 -0.96 8.84
N TYR A 224 -8.14 0.27 8.32
CA TYR A 224 -7.86 0.59 6.92
C TYR A 224 -7.23 1.96 6.79
N MET A 225 -6.57 2.21 5.66
CA MET A 225 -5.75 3.40 5.41
C MET A 225 -4.63 3.51 6.43
N GLY A 226 -3.99 4.67 6.51
CA GLY A 226 -2.71 4.80 7.17
C GLY A 226 -1.72 5.41 6.20
N ALA A 227 -0.94 6.37 6.67
CA ALA A 227 0.18 6.88 5.90
C ALA A 227 1.34 7.18 6.84
N ILE A 228 2.56 7.04 6.34
CA ILE A 228 3.79 7.40 7.01
C ILE A 228 4.65 8.22 6.04
N ARG A 229 5.33 9.23 6.58
CA ARG A 229 6.26 10.10 5.86
C ARG A 229 7.44 10.44 6.76
N GLU A 230 8.64 10.36 6.21
CA GLU A 230 9.81 10.99 6.79
C GLU A 230 9.81 12.49 6.45
N LEU A 231 10.02 13.32 7.47
CA LEU A 231 10.10 14.78 7.33
C LEU A 231 11.52 15.31 7.53
N ASP A 232 12.30 14.65 8.39
CA ASP A 232 13.68 15.01 8.70
C ASP A 232 14.41 13.78 9.23
N ALA A 233 15.24 13.15 8.39
CA ALA A 233 15.99 11.96 8.76
C ALA A 233 17.09 12.26 9.80
N GLU A 234 17.69 13.46 9.80
CA GLU A 234 18.76 13.81 10.75
C GLU A 234 18.25 13.87 12.19
N ASN A 235 16.98 14.27 12.36
CA ASN A 235 16.32 14.38 13.66
C ASN A 235 15.23 13.32 13.89
N SER A 236 15.14 12.33 12.99
CA SER A 236 14.16 11.24 13.02
C SER A 236 12.73 11.75 13.25
N VAL A 237 12.30 12.67 12.40
CA VAL A 237 10.97 13.28 12.45
C VAL A 237 10.09 12.60 11.42
N TYR A 238 9.00 12.01 11.90
CA TYR A 238 8.06 11.27 11.07
C TYR A 238 6.64 11.81 11.25
N LEU A 239 5.90 11.83 10.15
CA LEU A 239 4.48 12.15 10.11
C LEU A 239 3.70 10.90 9.77
N TRP A 240 2.81 10.48 10.66
CA TRP A 240 1.82 9.45 10.37
C TRP A 240 0.40 10.00 10.43
N SER A 241 -0.49 9.33 9.71
CA SER A 241 -1.93 9.57 9.79
C SER A 241 -2.66 8.25 9.83
N VAL A 242 -3.80 8.23 10.53
CA VAL A 242 -4.70 7.07 10.62
C VAL A 242 -6.02 7.38 9.92
N GLY A 243 -6.60 6.37 9.26
CA GLY A 243 -7.94 6.46 8.69
C GLY A 243 -8.94 5.58 9.43
N GLY A 244 -10.16 6.08 9.65
CA GLY A 244 -11.23 5.30 10.28
C GLY A 244 -10.93 4.92 11.73
N ASN A 245 -11.15 5.84 12.67
CA ASN A 245 -10.85 5.57 14.08
C ASN A 245 -11.89 4.65 14.76
N TYR A 246 -11.37 3.69 15.53
CA TYR A 246 -11.96 3.25 16.79
C TYR A 246 -10.98 3.60 17.91
N SER A 247 -11.22 4.68 18.66
CA SER A 247 -10.49 4.84 19.93
C SER A 247 -11.00 3.77 20.89
N ILE A 248 -10.12 3.03 21.55
CA ILE A 248 -10.49 2.01 22.54
C ILE A 248 -11.23 2.61 23.74
N ASP A 249 -11.12 3.93 23.98
CA ASP A 249 -11.62 4.59 25.20
C ASP A 249 -12.34 5.95 25.00
N SER A 250 -12.99 6.20 23.85
CA SER A 250 -13.81 7.41 23.70
C SER A 250 -15.18 7.15 23.06
N ASP A 251 -16.22 7.73 23.67
CA ASP A 251 -17.62 7.69 23.19
C ASP A 251 -17.79 8.41 21.83
N THR A 252 -16.75 9.04 21.27
CA THR A 252 -16.77 9.69 19.95
C THR A 252 -15.34 9.88 19.42
N PRO A 253 -14.76 8.90 18.72
CA PRO A 253 -13.43 9.04 18.13
C PRO A 253 -13.41 10.19 17.10
N PRO A 254 -12.29 10.93 16.94
CA PRO A 254 -12.11 11.81 15.79
C PRO A 254 -12.15 10.98 14.50
N GLU A 255 -12.74 11.46 13.40
CA GLU A 255 -12.82 10.66 12.16
C GLU A 255 -11.43 10.44 11.50
N TRP A 256 -10.49 11.37 11.74
CA TRP A 256 -9.12 11.35 11.22
C TRP A 256 -8.15 11.97 12.24
N SER A 257 -6.97 11.38 12.39
CA SER A 257 -5.89 11.95 13.22
C SER A 257 -4.59 12.03 12.42
N MET A 258 -3.88 13.14 12.57
CA MET A 258 -2.54 13.37 12.05
C MET A 258 -1.63 13.63 13.24
N ILE A 259 -0.61 12.80 13.41
CA ILE A 259 0.28 12.87 14.56
C ILE A 259 1.70 13.09 14.01
N GLU A 260 2.44 14.02 14.59
CA GLU A 260 3.85 14.27 14.30
C GLU A 260 4.67 13.66 15.44
N TYR A 261 5.54 12.71 15.09
CA TYR A 261 6.43 12.02 16.02
C TYR A 261 7.87 12.52 15.82
N THR A 262 8.59 12.75 16.91
CA THR A 262 10.00 13.16 16.90
C THR A 262 10.78 12.21 17.79
N GLU A 263 11.77 11.52 17.24
CA GLU A 263 12.47 10.44 17.96
C GLU A 263 13.38 10.94 19.10
N THR A 264 13.71 12.24 19.19
CA THR A 264 14.76 12.70 20.12
C THR A 264 14.52 12.41 21.61
N ASP A 265 13.32 12.04 22.06
CA ASP A 265 13.07 11.56 23.43
C ASP A 265 11.85 10.61 23.56
N GLY A 266 11.31 10.09 22.44
CA GLY A 266 10.06 9.30 22.43
C GLY A 266 8.80 10.13 22.72
N ASP A 267 8.90 11.45 22.73
CA ASP A 267 7.80 12.38 22.95
C ASP A 267 7.08 12.72 21.64
N VAL A 268 5.76 12.73 21.68
CA VAL A 268 4.92 13.25 20.60
C VAL A 268 5.03 14.77 20.61
N SER A 269 5.69 15.34 19.61
CA SER A 269 5.87 16.79 19.50
C SER A 269 4.55 17.50 19.23
N TYR A 270 3.71 16.97 18.33
CA TYR A 270 2.41 17.55 17.99
C TYR A 270 1.37 16.49 17.61
N HIS A 271 0.13 16.69 18.05
CA HIS A 271 -1.03 15.89 17.64
C HIS A 271 -2.12 16.82 17.12
N PHE A 272 -2.47 16.65 15.84
CA PHE A 272 -3.55 17.38 15.19
C PHE A 272 -4.70 16.42 14.85
N CYS A 273 -5.85 16.58 15.49
CA CYS A 273 -7.06 15.86 15.10
C CYS A 273 -7.89 16.73 14.15
N PHE A 274 -8.26 16.19 13.00
CA PHE A 274 -9.19 16.84 12.09
C PHE A 274 -10.53 16.12 12.16
N ARG A 275 -11.61 16.88 12.35
CA ARG A 275 -12.97 16.39 12.20
C ARG A 275 -13.59 17.09 11.00
N PHE A 276 -14.06 16.31 10.05
CA PHE A 276 -14.83 16.83 8.92
C PHE A 276 -16.31 16.61 9.21
N ASP A 277 -17.18 17.54 8.80
CA ASP A 277 -18.60 17.49 9.18
C ASP A 277 -19.42 16.44 8.41
N GLU A 278 -18.92 15.83 7.33
CA GLU A 278 -19.61 14.75 6.60
C GLU A 278 -18.64 13.82 5.82
N GLY A 279 -18.58 12.54 6.22
CA GLY A 279 -18.60 11.31 5.39
C GLY A 279 -17.61 11.03 4.26
N THR A 280 -16.88 11.98 3.67
CA THR A 280 -16.08 11.70 2.45
C THR A 280 -14.94 12.68 2.27
N ARG A 281 -13.88 12.60 3.08
CA ARG A 281 -12.57 13.17 2.72
C ARG A 281 -11.46 12.25 3.22
N ARG A 282 -10.77 11.63 2.29
CA ARG A 282 -9.55 10.85 2.55
C ARG A 282 -8.45 11.85 2.89
N LEU A 283 -7.83 11.73 4.07
CA LEU A 283 -6.61 12.48 4.37
C LEU A 283 -5.45 11.63 3.84
N TYR A 284 -5.06 11.87 2.59
CA TYR A 284 -3.81 11.35 2.09
C TYR A 284 -2.70 12.24 2.65
N CYS A 285 -1.78 11.69 3.43
CA CYS A 285 -0.43 12.25 3.47
C CYS A 285 0.25 11.90 2.13
N SER A 286 -0.30 12.43 1.02
CA SER A 286 0.14 12.12 -0.34
C SER A 286 1.59 12.49 -0.51
N ASN A 287 2.41 11.54 -0.99
CA ASN A 287 3.80 11.74 -1.43
C ASN A 287 3.84 13.02 -2.27
N LYS A 288 4.43 14.08 -1.71
CA LYS A 288 4.67 15.28 -2.48
C LYS A 288 6.00 15.03 -3.15
N CYS A 289 5.99 14.93 -4.48
CA CYS A 289 7.15 15.23 -5.29
C CYS A 289 7.75 16.55 -4.79
N GLU A 290 9.04 16.53 -4.48
CA GLU A 290 9.84 17.76 -4.47
C GLU A 290 10.06 18.27 -5.89
#